data_AF-A0A8T6SGE4-F1
#
_entry.id   AF-A0A8T6SGE4-F1
#
_cell.length_a   1.000
_cell.length_b   1.000
_cell.length_c   1.000
_cell.angle_alpha   90.00
_cell.angle_beta   90.00
_cell.angle_gamma   90.00
#
_symmetry.space_group_name_H-M   'P 1'
#
loop_
_entity.id
_entity.type
_entity.pdbx_description
1 polymer ?
#
loop_
_entity_poly.entity_id
_entity_poly.type
_entity_poly.pdbx_seq_one_letter_code
_entity_poly.pdbx_strand_id
1 'polypeptide(L)'
;DRTALYEPFAHAVIVQNPSTGEFKYMLDELQLDPFERGIYDRILEILLAEISSPKEEIKDPRVFFDTEAKKIIEKYRISLGWLADVSWSKILYHAERDLVGFGQIDALMRDGNIEDISCDGVGKPVYVWHRKYENLETNLVFRDDEELDNLMVKLVHMAGKHVSTAFPIVDASL
;
A
#
# COMPACT_ATOMS: atom_id res chain seq x y z
N ASP A 1 20.31 4.09 7.52
CA ASP A 1 19.69 2.98 8.29
C ASP A 1 18.80 2.20 7.34
N ARG A 2 18.69 0.87 7.41
CA ARG A 2 17.83 0.08 6.51
C ARG A 2 17.02 -0.95 7.28
N THR A 3 15.71 -0.92 7.12
CA THR A 3 14.75 -1.79 7.81
C THR A 3 13.84 -2.46 6.79
N ALA A 4 13.63 -3.76 6.93
CA ALA A 4 12.69 -4.49 6.09
C ALA A 4 11.26 -4.25 6.56
N LEU A 5 10.38 -3.87 5.63
CA LEU A 5 8.95 -3.64 5.88
C LEU A 5 8.12 -4.82 5.36
N TYR A 6 8.49 -5.33 4.19
CA TYR A 6 7.94 -6.54 3.60
C TYR A 6 8.98 -7.16 2.66
N GLU A 7 9.66 -8.23 3.08
CA GLU A 7 10.69 -8.84 2.23
C GLU A 7 10.09 -9.59 1.02
N PRO A 8 10.68 -9.47 -0.18
CA PRO A 8 11.76 -8.58 -0.61
C PRO A 8 11.29 -7.26 -1.25
N PHE A 9 10.00 -6.92 -1.11
CA PHE A 9 9.32 -5.90 -1.90
C PHE A 9 9.42 -4.47 -1.36
N ALA A 10 9.56 -4.30 -0.04
CA ALA A 10 9.55 -2.98 0.59
C ALA A 10 10.52 -2.87 1.77
N HIS A 11 11.30 -1.79 1.77
CA HIS A 11 12.25 -1.42 2.82
C HIS A 11 12.16 0.06 3.15
N ALA A 12 12.38 0.38 4.42
CA ALA A 12 12.66 1.74 4.87
C ALA A 12 14.16 1.99 4.79
N VAL A 13 14.57 3.11 4.19
CA VAL A 13 15.96 3.54 4.16
C VAL A 13 16.05 4.98 4.68
N ILE A 14 16.66 5.15 5.84
CA ILE A 14 16.96 6.48 6.37
C ILE A 14 18.28 6.97 5.79
N VAL A 15 18.20 8.05 5.02
CA VAL A 15 19.34 8.68 4.34
C VAL A 15 19.64 10.02 5.00
N GLN A 16 20.91 10.41 5.03
CA GLN A 16 21.36 11.71 5.52
C GLN A 16 21.94 12.51 4.37
N ASN A 17 21.50 13.75 4.21
CA ASN A 17 22.12 14.68 3.28
C ASN A 17 23.51 15.08 3.83
N PRO A 18 24.62 14.80 3.13
CA PRO A 18 25.97 15.07 3.65
C PRO A 18 26.28 16.57 3.74
N SER A 19 25.53 17.44 3.03
CA SER A 19 25.74 18.88 3.02
C SER A 19 24.91 19.61 4.08
N THR A 20 23.65 19.20 4.30
CA THR A 20 22.75 19.85 5.28
C THR A 20 22.68 19.10 6.61
N GLY A 21 23.06 17.83 6.64
CA GLY A 21 22.90 16.95 7.80
C GLY A 21 21.48 16.44 8.00
N GLU A 22 20.51 16.88 7.19
CA GLU A 22 19.09 16.52 7.29
C GLU A 22 18.88 15.04 6.96
N PHE A 23 17.99 14.40 7.71
CA PHE A 23 17.55 13.04 7.44
C PHE A 23 16.29 13.02 6.59
N LYS A 24 16.16 12.02 5.72
CA LYS A 24 14.93 11.71 4.97
C LYS A 24 14.58 10.24 5.08
N TYR A 25 13.29 9.95 4.99
CA TYR A 25 12.77 8.60 4.94
C TYR A 25 12.58 8.19 3.47
N MET A 26 13.35 7.22 2.99
CA MET A 26 13.17 6.68 1.65
C MET A 26 12.44 5.34 1.74
N LEU A 27 11.19 5.30 1.28
CA LEU A 27 10.48 4.07 1.00
C LEU A 27 11.04 3.48 -0.30
N ASP A 28 11.81 2.40 -0.16
CA ASP A 28 12.35 1.60 -1.25
C ASP A 28 11.39 0.43 -1.51
N GLU A 29 10.40 0.67 -2.39
CA GLU A 29 9.38 -0.30 -2.77
C GLU A 29 9.55 -0.68 -4.26
N LEU A 30 9.53 -1.99 -4.56
CA LEU A 30 9.69 -2.49 -5.92
C LEU A 30 8.50 -2.09 -6.81
N GLN A 31 8.71 -1.12 -7.69
CA GLN A 31 7.70 -0.59 -8.61
C GLN A 31 7.41 -1.54 -9.77
N LEU A 32 6.14 -1.77 -10.08
CA LEU A 32 5.72 -2.54 -11.27
C LEU A 32 6.20 -1.86 -12.55
N ASP A 33 6.80 -2.61 -13.46
CA ASP A 33 7.08 -2.11 -14.81
C ASP A 33 5.78 -2.02 -15.65
N PRO A 34 5.78 -1.38 -16.83
CA PRO A 34 4.56 -1.23 -17.62
C PRO A 34 3.88 -2.55 -18.03
N PHE A 35 4.64 -3.63 -18.21
CA PHE A 35 4.10 -4.94 -18.56
C PHE A 35 3.49 -5.61 -17.33
N GLU A 36 4.20 -5.60 -16.21
CA GLU A 36 3.71 -6.09 -14.91
C GLU A 36 2.45 -5.32 -14.48
N ARG A 37 2.40 -4.00 -14.72
CA ARG A 37 1.25 -3.16 -14.42
C ARG A 37 0.02 -3.57 -15.22
N GLY A 38 0.16 -3.82 -16.53
CA GLY A 38 -0.96 -4.28 -17.35
C GLY A 38 -1.50 -5.66 -16.93
N ILE A 39 -0.64 -6.53 -16.38
CA ILE A 39 -1.06 -7.82 -15.82
C ILE A 39 -1.72 -7.63 -14.45
N TYR A 40 -1.15 -6.77 -13.60
CA TYR A 40 -1.71 -6.38 -12.32
C TYR A 40 -3.15 -5.86 -12.48
N ASP A 41 -3.40 -4.96 -13.44
CA ASP A 41 -4.75 -4.37 -13.62
C ASP A 41 -5.78 -5.46 -13.97
N ARG A 42 -5.42 -6.44 -14.81
CA ARG A 42 -6.28 -7.59 -15.12
C ARG A 42 -6.51 -8.49 -13.92
N ILE A 43 -5.48 -8.74 -13.12
CA ILE A 43 -5.60 -9.55 -11.90
C ILE A 43 -6.51 -8.85 -10.91
N LEU A 44 -6.38 -7.53 -10.76
CA LEU A 44 -7.23 -6.73 -9.90
C LEU A 44 -8.71 -6.87 -10.29
N GLU A 45 -9.03 -6.76 -11.58
CA GLU A 45 -10.38 -6.98 -12.10
C GLU A 45 -10.91 -8.38 -11.78
N ILE A 46 -10.10 -9.42 -12.01
CA ILE A 46 -10.49 -10.81 -11.73
C ILE A 46 -10.70 -11.03 -10.23
N LEU A 47 -9.79 -10.53 -9.39
CA LEU A 47 -9.89 -10.65 -7.94
C LEU A 47 -11.15 -9.94 -7.43
N LEU A 48 -11.44 -8.72 -7.89
CA LEU A 48 -12.66 -7.99 -7.51
C LEU A 48 -13.94 -8.69 -7.98
N ALA A 49 -13.91 -9.39 -9.12
CA ALA A 49 -15.06 -10.12 -9.64
C ALA A 49 -15.27 -11.50 -9.00
N GLU A 50 -14.20 -12.21 -8.65
CA GLU A 50 -14.26 -13.59 -8.16
C GLU A 50 -14.16 -13.72 -6.64
N ILE A 51 -13.50 -12.79 -5.94
CA ILE A 51 -13.46 -12.81 -4.48
C ILE A 51 -14.86 -12.49 -3.96
N SER A 52 -15.60 -13.54 -3.64
CA SER A 52 -16.90 -13.41 -3.02
C SER A 52 -16.76 -12.75 -1.66
N SER A 53 -17.71 -11.87 -1.32
CA SER A 53 -17.89 -11.43 0.06
C SER A 53 -17.97 -12.67 0.96
N PRO A 54 -17.10 -12.77 1.97
CA PRO A 54 -17.07 -13.90 2.88
C PRO A 54 -18.43 -14.06 3.54
N LYS A 55 -18.92 -15.30 3.65
CA LYS A 55 -20.18 -15.60 4.34
C LYS A 55 -20.05 -15.49 5.87
N GLU A 56 -18.82 -15.54 6.36
CA GLU A 56 -18.46 -15.46 7.77
C GLU A 56 -17.48 -14.31 7.99
N GLU A 57 -17.44 -13.79 9.21
CA GLU A 57 -16.51 -12.74 9.59
C GLU A 57 -15.06 -13.20 9.40
N ILE A 58 -14.29 -12.51 8.55
CA ILE A 58 -12.87 -12.80 8.39
C ILE A 58 -12.11 -12.21 9.58
N LYS A 59 -11.41 -13.05 10.32
CA LYS A 59 -10.50 -12.61 11.40
C LYS A 59 -9.28 -11.85 10.90
N ASP A 60 -8.69 -12.30 9.78
CA ASP A 60 -7.54 -11.66 9.13
C ASP A 60 -7.79 -11.53 7.61
N PRO A 61 -8.17 -10.33 7.13
CA PRO A 61 -8.40 -10.07 5.71
C PRO A 61 -7.20 -10.39 4.81
N ARG A 62 -5.96 -10.25 5.30
CA ARG A 62 -4.76 -10.54 4.51
C ARG A 62 -4.56 -12.03 4.30
N VAL A 63 -4.78 -12.84 5.34
CA VAL A 63 -4.69 -14.30 5.23
C VAL A 63 -5.76 -14.85 4.30
N PHE A 64 -6.99 -14.33 4.39
CA PHE A 64 -8.05 -14.67 3.47
C PHE A 64 -7.70 -14.29 2.03
N PHE A 65 -7.24 -13.05 1.83
CA PHE A 65 -6.81 -12.57 0.52
C PHE A 65 -5.70 -13.43 -0.08
N ASP A 66 -4.64 -13.72 0.67
CA ASP A 66 -3.52 -14.56 0.21
C ASP A 66 -4.01 -15.94 -0.24
N THR A 67 -4.94 -16.54 0.50
CA THR A 67 -5.50 -17.86 0.18
C THR A 67 -6.33 -17.83 -1.11
N GLU A 68 -7.22 -16.85 -1.28
CA GLU A 68 -8.10 -16.77 -2.44
C GLU A 68 -7.36 -16.25 -3.68
N ALA A 69 -6.50 -15.25 -3.53
CA ALA A 69 -5.70 -14.69 -4.60
C ALA A 69 -4.76 -15.74 -5.21
N LYS A 70 -4.15 -16.60 -4.39
CA LYS A 70 -3.33 -17.73 -4.88
C LYS A 70 -4.12 -18.66 -5.80
N LYS A 71 -5.32 -19.08 -5.39
CA LYS A 71 -6.18 -19.97 -6.20
C LYS A 71 -6.56 -19.34 -7.54
N ILE A 72 -6.95 -18.07 -7.51
CA ILE A 72 -7.35 -17.31 -8.70
C ILE A 72 -6.15 -17.17 -9.65
N ILE A 73 -4.98 -16.78 -9.12
CA ILE A 73 -3.79 -16.61 -9.95
C ILE A 73 -3.36 -17.94 -10.55
N GLU A 74 -3.33 -19.05 -9.80
CA GLU A 74 -2.99 -20.36 -10.36
C GLU A 74 -3.91 -20.77 -11.52
N LYS A 75 -5.21 -20.46 -11.43
CA LYS A 75 -6.20 -20.71 -12.48
C LYS A 75 -5.94 -19.89 -13.75
N TYR A 76 -5.51 -18.64 -13.62
CA TYR A 76 -5.34 -17.70 -14.74
C TYR A 76 -3.88 -17.50 -15.19
N ARG A 77 -2.92 -18.08 -14.49
CA ARG A 77 -1.48 -17.88 -14.72
C ARG A 77 -1.08 -18.14 -16.17
N ILE A 78 -1.66 -19.17 -16.80
CA ILE A 78 -1.36 -19.55 -18.19
C ILE A 78 -1.96 -18.56 -19.19
N SER A 79 -3.14 -18.01 -18.92
CA SER A 79 -3.85 -17.12 -19.85
C SER A 79 -3.40 -15.66 -19.74
N LEU A 80 -2.83 -15.26 -18.61
CA LEU A 80 -2.37 -13.89 -18.35
C LEU A 80 -1.00 -13.58 -18.96
N GLY A 81 -0.25 -14.60 -19.38
CA GLY A 81 1.05 -14.47 -20.06
C GLY A 81 2.20 -15.16 -19.33
N TRP A 82 3.37 -15.19 -19.97
CA TRP A 82 4.59 -15.73 -19.36
C TRP A 82 5.26 -14.65 -18.51
N LEU A 83 5.29 -14.86 -17.20
CA LEU A 83 5.99 -14.05 -16.21
C LEU A 83 6.92 -14.93 -15.36
N ALA A 84 8.05 -14.39 -14.95
CA ALA A 84 8.91 -15.01 -13.95
C ALA A 84 8.19 -15.07 -12.59
N ASP A 85 8.53 -16.04 -11.75
CA ASP A 85 7.93 -16.19 -10.41
C ASP A 85 8.07 -14.92 -9.56
N VAL A 86 9.19 -14.20 -9.70
CA VAL A 86 9.44 -12.95 -8.97
C VAL A 86 8.41 -11.87 -9.33
N SER A 87 8.05 -11.74 -10.61
CA SER A 87 7.04 -10.77 -11.05
C SER A 87 5.65 -11.14 -10.53
N TRP A 88 5.30 -12.42 -10.47
CA TRP A 88 4.04 -12.87 -9.85
C TRP A 88 3.97 -12.49 -8.38
N SER A 89 5.03 -12.76 -7.62
CA SER A 89 5.06 -12.41 -6.20
C SER A 89 5.01 -10.89 -5.98
N LYS A 90 5.65 -10.11 -6.85
CA LYS A 90 5.59 -8.64 -6.82
C LYS A 90 4.18 -8.14 -7.13
N ILE A 91 3.51 -8.67 -8.14
CA ILE A 91 2.12 -8.33 -8.47
C ILE A 91 1.18 -8.67 -7.32
N LEU A 92 1.36 -9.85 -6.70
CA LEU A 92 0.61 -10.27 -5.52
C LEU A 92 0.80 -9.32 -4.34
N TYR A 93 2.03 -8.88 -4.09
CA TYR A 93 2.33 -7.88 -3.08
C TYR A 93 1.54 -6.58 -3.32
N HIS A 94 1.58 -6.03 -4.55
CA HIS A 94 0.81 -4.83 -4.89
C HIS A 94 -0.71 -5.07 -4.77
N ALA A 95 -1.21 -6.25 -5.13
CA ALA A 95 -2.63 -6.56 -5.02
C ALA A 95 -3.08 -6.68 -3.55
N GLU A 96 -2.28 -7.31 -2.69
CA GLU A 96 -2.55 -7.37 -1.24
C GLU A 96 -2.54 -5.95 -0.64
N ARG A 97 -1.53 -5.15 -1.00
CA ARG A 97 -1.38 -3.75 -0.58
C ARG A 97 -2.61 -2.91 -0.91
N ASP A 98 -3.10 -3.04 -2.13
CA ASP A 98 -4.13 -2.17 -2.69
C ASP A 98 -5.55 -2.65 -2.40
N LEU A 99 -5.80 -3.96 -2.22
CA LEU A 99 -7.13 -4.49 -1.92
C LEU A 99 -7.42 -4.60 -0.43
N VAL A 100 -6.49 -5.14 0.35
CA VAL A 100 -6.70 -5.42 1.79
C VAL A 100 -5.79 -4.63 2.72
N GLY A 101 -4.69 -4.10 2.20
CA GLY A 101 -3.80 -3.21 2.95
C GLY A 101 -4.28 -1.76 2.98
N PHE A 102 -3.37 -0.86 3.35
CA PHE A 102 -3.62 0.59 3.42
C PHE A 102 -3.22 1.33 2.14
N GLY A 103 -3.18 0.63 0.98
CA GLY A 103 -2.79 1.24 -0.29
C GLY A 103 -1.34 1.73 -0.27
N GLN A 104 -1.09 2.93 -0.81
CA GLN A 104 0.29 3.43 -0.96
C GLN A 104 1.03 3.67 0.35
N ILE A 105 0.32 3.86 1.47
CA ILE A 105 0.93 4.02 2.80
C ILE A 105 1.12 2.68 3.53
N ASP A 106 0.70 1.55 2.94
CA ASP A 106 0.74 0.24 3.60
C ASP A 106 2.12 -0.14 4.11
N ALA A 107 3.18 0.16 3.35
CA ALA A 107 4.54 -0.11 3.77
C ALA A 107 4.93 0.74 4.99
N LEU A 108 4.55 2.02 5.03
CA LEU A 108 4.76 2.90 6.18
C LEU A 108 4.01 2.38 7.42
N MET A 109 2.78 1.91 7.24
CA MET A 109 1.96 1.31 8.29
C MET A 109 2.55 0.03 8.89
N ARG A 110 3.50 -0.63 8.20
CA ARG A 110 4.23 -1.80 8.69
C ARG A 110 5.50 -1.45 9.47
N ASP A 111 5.95 -0.21 9.40
CA ASP A 111 7.17 0.21 10.09
C ASP A 111 6.90 0.46 11.58
N GLY A 112 7.37 -0.45 12.43
CA GLY A 112 7.21 -0.33 13.88
C GLY A 112 7.97 0.85 14.52
N ASN A 113 8.77 1.61 13.76
CA ASN A 113 9.43 2.82 14.22
C ASN A 113 8.68 4.11 13.87
N ILE A 114 7.63 4.04 13.07
CA ILE A 114 6.76 5.19 12.78
C ILE A 114 5.69 5.29 13.88
N GLU A 115 5.48 6.49 14.41
CA GLU A 115 4.40 6.78 15.36
C GLU A 115 3.24 7.46 14.65
N ASP A 116 3.53 8.46 13.82
CA ASP A 116 2.52 9.23 13.07
C ASP A 116 2.86 9.28 11.57
N ILE A 117 1.81 9.30 10.75
CA ILE A 117 1.88 9.55 9.31
C ILE A 117 1.02 10.77 9.01
N SER A 118 1.58 11.78 8.34
CA SER A 118 0.91 13.03 8.00
C SER A 118 0.92 13.27 6.49
N CYS A 119 -0.23 13.62 5.93
CA CYS A 119 -0.39 13.98 4.52
C CYS A 119 -1.14 15.31 4.40
N ASP A 120 -0.47 16.34 3.89
CA ASP A 120 -0.99 17.71 3.81
C ASP A 120 -1.70 18.02 2.47
N GLY A 121 -1.93 17.00 1.65
CA GLY A 121 -2.61 17.10 0.35
C GLY A 121 -1.73 16.76 -0.86
N VAL A 122 -2.33 16.95 -2.04
CA VAL A 122 -1.74 16.62 -3.34
C VAL A 122 -0.45 17.41 -3.62
N GLY A 123 0.52 16.75 -4.23
CA GLY A 123 1.80 17.34 -4.63
C GLY A 123 2.76 17.63 -3.47
N LYS A 124 2.37 17.29 -2.24
CA LYS A 124 3.20 17.42 -1.04
C LYS A 124 3.71 16.05 -0.61
N PRO A 125 4.94 15.97 -0.07
CA PRO A 125 5.43 14.74 0.51
C PRO A 125 4.61 14.34 1.72
N VAL A 126 4.42 13.04 1.89
CA VAL A 126 3.97 12.45 3.15
C VAL A 126 5.11 12.60 4.16
N TYR A 127 4.78 12.97 5.39
CA TYR A 127 5.70 13.06 6.51
C TYR A 127 5.44 11.93 7.49
N VAL A 128 6.50 11.48 8.16
CA VAL A 128 6.41 10.47 9.21
C VAL A 128 7.11 10.95 10.46
N TRP A 129 6.53 10.68 11.63
CA TRP A 129 7.21 10.84 12.90
C TRP A 129 7.91 9.53 13.26
N HIS A 130 9.23 9.48 13.09
CA HIS A 130 10.04 8.30 13.37
C HIS A 130 10.65 8.36 14.77
N ARG A 131 10.47 7.31 15.59
CA ARG A 131 10.92 7.23 17.01
C ARG A 131 12.35 7.69 17.28
N LYS A 132 13.25 7.43 16.34
CA LYS A 132 14.68 7.77 16.45
C LYS A 132 15.08 9.07 15.75
N TYR A 133 14.40 9.44 14.66
CA TYR A 133 14.84 10.50 13.75
C TYR A 133 13.84 11.66 13.69
N GLU A 134 12.77 11.60 14.49
CA GLU A 134 11.68 12.57 14.60
C GLU A 134 10.99 12.80 13.24
N ASN A 135 10.65 14.03 12.92
CA ASN A 135 9.91 14.37 11.70
C ASN A 135 10.78 14.15 10.45
N LEU A 136 10.37 13.24 9.57
CA LEU A 136 11.04 12.94 8.33
C LEU A 136 10.11 13.15 7.13
N GLU A 137 10.61 13.89 6.13
CA GLU A 137 10.02 13.92 4.80
C GLU A 137 10.22 12.57 4.11
N THR A 138 9.17 12.01 3.52
CA THR A 138 9.25 10.79 2.71
C THR A 138 9.35 11.10 1.20
N ASN A 139 9.69 10.11 0.40
CA ASN A 139 9.59 10.15 -1.06
C ASN A 139 8.18 9.82 -1.60
N LEU A 140 7.19 9.57 -0.73
CA LEU A 140 5.81 9.30 -1.14
C LEU A 140 5.06 10.62 -1.35
N VAL A 141 4.48 10.79 -2.53
CA VAL A 141 3.71 11.98 -2.93
C VAL A 141 2.49 11.52 -3.71
N PHE A 142 1.30 11.98 -3.29
CA PHE A 142 0.07 11.82 -4.07
C PHE A 142 0.03 12.86 -5.19
N ARG A 143 -0.25 12.41 -6.41
CA ARG A 143 -0.10 13.21 -7.64
C ARG A 143 -1.35 14.00 -7.99
N ASP A 144 -2.52 13.48 -7.65
CA ASP A 144 -3.82 14.07 -7.94
C ASP A 144 -4.82 13.81 -6.81
N ASP A 145 -5.93 14.53 -6.86
CA ASP A 145 -7.00 14.44 -5.85
C ASP A 145 -7.65 13.06 -5.84
N GLU A 146 -7.76 12.39 -6.99
CA GLU A 146 -8.39 11.07 -7.09
C GLU A 146 -7.60 10.01 -6.31
N GLU A 147 -6.27 10.00 -6.43
CA GLU A 147 -5.39 9.08 -5.71
C GLU A 147 -5.52 9.24 -4.19
N LEU A 148 -5.52 10.49 -3.71
CA LEU A 148 -5.64 10.81 -2.29
C LEU A 148 -7.06 10.53 -1.76
N ASP A 149 -8.10 10.93 -2.49
CA ASP A 149 -9.49 10.71 -2.11
C ASP A 149 -9.81 9.21 -2.02
N ASN A 150 -9.33 8.41 -2.97
CA ASN A 150 -9.50 6.96 -2.95
C ASN A 150 -8.85 6.33 -1.70
N LEU A 151 -7.66 6.78 -1.32
CA LEU A 151 -7.04 6.35 -0.07
C LEU A 151 -7.87 6.77 1.15
N MET A 152 -8.31 8.02 1.22
CA MET A 152 -9.09 8.53 2.35
C MET A 152 -10.41 7.79 2.54
N VAL A 153 -11.16 7.58 1.45
CA VAL A 153 -12.41 6.79 1.47
C VAL A 153 -12.14 5.38 1.97
N LYS A 154 -11.06 4.76 1.50
CA LYS A 154 -10.66 3.42 1.94
C LYS A 154 -10.36 3.37 3.44
N LEU A 155 -9.52 4.26 3.95
CA LEU A 155 -9.16 4.31 5.38
C LEU A 155 -10.40 4.54 6.26
N VAL A 156 -11.26 5.49 5.86
CA VAL A 156 -12.50 5.79 6.59
C VAL A 156 -13.45 4.59 6.61
N HIS A 157 -13.57 3.88 5.49
CA HIS A 157 -14.40 2.68 5.39
C HIS A 157 -13.81 1.52 6.22
N MET A 158 -12.49 1.35 6.22
CA MET A 158 -11.81 0.35 7.06
C MET A 158 -12.06 0.62 8.56
N ALA A 159 -12.15 1.88 8.96
CA ALA A 159 -12.52 2.28 10.31
C ALA A 159 -14.03 2.19 10.61
N GLY A 160 -14.83 1.65 9.69
CA GLY A 160 -16.29 1.50 9.84
C GLY A 160 -17.07 2.82 9.79
N LYS A 161 -16.49 3.86 9.17
CA LYS A 161 -17.09 5.19 9.06
C LYS A 161 -17.34 5.56 7.60
N HIS A 162 -17.99 6.71 7.40
CA HIS A 162 -18.26 7.28 6.09
C HIS A 162 -17.80 8.74 6.04
N VAL A 163 -17.18 9.13 4.93
CA VAL A 163 -16.81 10.51 4.59
C VAL A 163 -17.60 10.93 3.36
N SER A 164 -17.99 12.19 3.30
CA SER A 164 -18.67 12.75 2.14
C SER A 164 -18.46 14.26 2.06
N THR A 165 -18.82 14.89 0.94
CA THR A 165 -18.80 16.35 0.84
C THR A 165 -19.66 17.04 1.90
N ALA A 166 -20.73 16.38 2.37
CA ALA A 166 -21.59 16.90 3.44
C ALA A 166 -20.97 16.74 4.84
N PHE A 167 -20.09 15.75 5.02
CA PHE A 167 -19.40 15.44 6.28
C PHE A 167 -17.92 15.15 5.99
N PRO A 168 -17.12 16.19 5.71
CA PRO A 168 -15.75 16.02 5.21
C PRO A 168 -14.72 15.74 6.31
N ILE A 169 -15.10 15.87 7.59
CA ILE A 169 -14.22 15.64 8.74
C ILE A 169 -14.62 14.33 9.41
N VAL A 170 -13.67 13.42 9.51
CA VAL A 170 -13.84 12.12 10.18
C VAL A 170 -12.69 11.92 11.16
N ASP A 171 -13.03 11.65 12.41
CA ASP A 171 -12.12 11.11 13.43
C ASP A 171 -12.43 9.61 13.56
N ALA A 172 -11.44 8.72 13.54
CA ALA A 172 -11.64 7.27 13.52
C ALA A 172 -10.46 6.50 14.12
N SER A 173 -10.68 5.22 14.43
CA SER A 173 -9.64 4.30 14.91
C SER A 173 -9.68 3.04 14.04
N LEU A 174 -8.50 2.58 13.62
CA LEU A 174 -8.28 1.39 12.80
C LEU A 174 -7.89 0.19 13.66
#